data_AF-A0A0R2ET44-F1
#
_entry.id   AF-A0A0R2ET44-F1
#
_cell.length_a   1.000
_cell.length_b   1.000
_cell.length_c   1.000
_cell.angle_alpha   90.00
_cell.angle_beta   90.00
_cell.angle_gamma   90.00
#
_symmetry.space_group_name_H-M   'P 1'
#
loop_
_entity.id
_entity.type
_entity.pdbx_description
1 polymer ?
#
loop_
_entity_poly.entity_id
_entity_poly.type
_entity_poly.pdbx_seq_one_letter_code
_entity_poly.pdbx_strand_id
1 'polypeptide(L)'
;MTIDNNQLVTRYYNLKAKNADLFKAVTDYVDAQVAAVYTQLSDHFVDTIIIDLDELMAIAAKTAPQLDPAELEIAVTNNVHKHLDALGLFVVPQPYSDENTVVAKLNFFNHSRYY
;
A
#
# COMPACT_ATOMS: atom_id res chain seq x y z
N MET A 1 12.45 2.55 26.87
CA MET A 1 13.43 2.47 25.77
C MET A 1 12.86 3.30 24.63
N THR A 2 13.43 4.47 24.34
CA THR A 2 12.90 5.35 23.30
C THR A 2 13.34 4.81 21.95
N ILE A 3 12.43 4.20 21.20
CA ILE A 3 12.70 3.74 19.85
C ILE A 3 12.82 4.98 18.96
N ASP A 4 13.96 5.14 18.28
CA ASP A 4 14.17 6.19 17.28
C ASP A 4 13.50 5.78 15.96
N ASN A 5 12.81 6.72 15.32
CA ASN A 5 12.21 6.55 13.99
C ASN A 5 13.22 6.03 12.96
N ASN A 6 14.50 6.42 13.04
CA ASN A 6 15.54 5.91 12.13
C ASN A 6 15.76 4.39 12.28
N GLN A 7 15.63 3.86 13.50
CA GLN A 7 15.74 2.43 13.77
C GLN A 7 14.53 1.68 13.21
N LEU A 8 13.33 2.26 13.28
CA LEU A 8 12.11 1.69 12.68
C LEU A 8 12.21 1.65 11.15
N VAL A 9 12.67 2.73 10.53
CA VAL A 9 12.89 2.80 9.07
C VAL A 9 13.92 1.75 8.64
N THR A 10 15.02 1.61 9.38
CA THR A 10 16.05 0.61 9.08
C THR A 10 15.51 -0.82 9.21
N ARG A 11 14.74 -1.10 10.26
CA ARG A 11 14.09 -2.42 10.45
C ARG A 11 13.15 -2.74 9.29
N TYR A 12 12.33 -1.78 8.86
CA TYR A 12 11.46 -1.94 7.71
C TYR A 12 12.23 -2.29 6.43
N TYR A 13 13.30 -1.56 6.10
CA TYR A 13 14.07 -1.85 4.89
C TYR A 13 14.81 -3.18 4.96
N ASN A 14 15.31 -3.57 6.13
CA ASN A 14 15.90 -4.90 6.33
C ASN A 14 14.86 -6.01 6.15
N LEU A 15 13.64 -5.81 6.66
CA LEU A 15 12.53 -6.74 6.47
C LEU A 15 12.16 -6.85 4.99
N LYS A 16 12.11 -5.71 4.28
CA LYS A 16 11.85 -5.65 2.84
C LYS A 16 12.91 -6.37 2.01
N ALA A 17 14.18 -6.18 2.32
CA ALA A 17 15.27 -6.87 1.65
C ALA A 17 15.23 -8.39 1.86
N LYS A 18 14.84 -8.86 3.05
CA LYS A 18 14.78 -10.29 3.38
C LYS A 18 13.55 -11.01 2.81
N ASN A 19 12.47 -10.28 2.54
CA ASN A 19 11.21 -10.86 2.08
C ASN A 19 10.77 -10.25 0.74
N ALA A 20 11.70 -10.11 -0.22
CA ALA A 20 11.45 -9.43 -1.48
C ALA A 20 10.18 -9.92 -2.21
N ASP A 21 9.93 -11.24 -2.20
CA ASP A 21 8.76 -11.86 -2.83
C ASP A 21 7.45 -11.42 -2.18
N LEU A 22 7.40 -11.29 -0.86
CA LEU A 22 6.25 -10.76 -0.13
C LEU A 22 5.94 -9.33 -0.59
N PHE A 23 6.94 -8.46 -0.57
CA PHE A 23 6.74 -7.05 -0.92
C PHE A 23 6.40 -6.89 -2.40
N LYS A 24 6.93 -7.76 -3.27
CA LYS A 24 6.56 -7.82 -4.67
C LYS A 24 5.10 -8.26 -4.86
N ALA A 25 4.65 -9.32 -4.18
CA ALA A 25 3.27 -9.78 -4.27
C ALA A 25 2.28 -8.70 -3.82
N VAL A 26 2.62 -7.97 -2.75
CA VAL A 26 1.83 -6.82 -2.26
C VAL A 26 1.79 -5.69 -3.30
N THR A 27 2.92 -5.32 -3.90
CA THR A 27 2.94 -4.25 -4.92
C THR A 27 2.19 -4.65 -6.18
N ASP A 28 2.34 -5.91 -6.63
CA ASP A 28 1.66 -6.42 -7.81
C ASP A 28 0.13 -6.39 -7.62
N TYR A 29 -0.35 -6.71 -6.41
CA TYR A 29 -1.77 -6.58 -6.07
C TYR A 29 -2.24 -5.11 -6.15
N VAL A 30 -1.50 -4.19 -5.51
CA VAL A 30 -1.86 -2.76 -5.56
C VAL A 30 -1.85 -2.22 -6.99
N ASP A 31 -0.85 -2.59 -7.79
CA ASP A 31 -0.74 -2.20 -9.20
C ASP A 31 -1.93 -2.72 -10.03
N ALA A 32 -2.40 -3.93 -9.74
CA ALA A 32 -3.59 -4.49 -10.39
C ALA A 32 -4.86 -3.67 -10.05
N GLN A 33 -5.03 -3.25 -8.79
CA GLN A 33 -6.15 -2.40 -8.38
C GLN A 33 -6.09 -1.02 -9.04
N VAL A 34 -4.90 -0.42 -9.10
CA VAL A 34 -4.67 0.84 -9.80
C VAL A 34 -5.00 0.70 -11.29
N ALA A 35 -4.47 -0.33 -11.96
CA ALA A 35 -4.73 -0.58 -13.37
C ALA A 35 -6.21 -0.81 -13.67
N ALA A 36 -6.95 -1.48 -12.78
CA ALA A 36 -8.39 -1.66 -12.90
C ALA A 36 -9.15 -0.32 -12.89
N VAL A 37 -8.75 0.63 -12.03
CA VAL A 37 -9.32 1.98 -12.01
C VAL A 37 -8.98 2.76 -13.27
N TYR A 38 -7.73 2.70 -13.75
CA TYR A 38 -7.34 3.33 -15.02
C TYR A 38 -8.07 2.75 -16.23
N THR A 39 -8.38 1.46 -16.21
CA THR A 39 -9.18 0.83 -17.28
C THR A 39 -10.61 1.35 -17.26
N GLN A 40 -11.23 1.47 -16.09
CA GLN A 40 -12.59 2.00 -15.96
C GLN A 40 -12.72 3.47 -16.41
N LEU A 41 -11.65 4.26 -16.29
CA LEU A 41 -11.62 5.64 -16.78
C LEU A 41 -11.88 5.79 -18.28
N SER A 42 -11.75 4.72 -19.09
CA SER A 42 -12.16 4.77 -20.50
C SER A 42 -13.67 4.84 -20.70
N ASP A 43 -14.44 4.35 -19.72
CA ASP A 43 -15.87 4.10 -19.84
C ASP A 43 -16.70 5.05 -18.95
N HIS A 44 -16.23 5.33 -17.73
CA HIS A 44 -16.88 6.25 -16.79
C HIS A 44 -15.89 6.90 -15.82
N PHE A 45 -16.27 8.05 -15.26
CA PHE A 45 -15.38 8.81 -14.39
C PHE A 45 -15.29 8.18 -13.00
N VAL A 46 -14.17 7.52 -12.71
CA VAL A 46 -13.81 6.95 -11.39
C VAL A 46 -12.48 7.51 -10.92
N ASP A 47 -12.39 7.86 -9.64
CA ASP A 47 -11.19 8.44 -9.04
C ASP A 47 -10.66 7.64 -7.86
N THR A 48 -11.37 6.61 -7.42
CA THR A 48 -11.15 5.97 -6.12
C THR A 48 -10.62 4.56 -6.30
N ILE A 49 -9.54 4.27 -5.58
CA ILE A 49 -8.88 2.96 -5.47
C ILE A 49 -9.14 2.46 -4.06
N ILE A 50 -9.63 1.23 -3.95
CA ILE A 50 -9.94 0.58 -2.67
C ILE A 50 -9.02 -0.62 -2.55
N ILE A 51 -8.27 -0.68 -1.47
CA ILE A 51 -7.36 -1.77 -1.15
C ILE A 51 -7.89 -2.47 0.11
N ASP A 52 -8.29 -3.72 -0.06
CA ASP A 52 -8.71 -4.58 1.05
C ASP A 52 -7.47 -5.16 1.76
N LEU A 53 -7.32 -4.83 3.05
CA LEU A 53 -6.18 -5.31 3.83
C LEU A 53 -6.33 -6.79 4.18
N ASP A 54 -7.54 -7.34 4.33
CA ASP A 54 -7.74 -8.75 4.66
C ASP A 54 -7.28 -9.66 3.50
N GLU A 55 -7.58 -9.26 2.26
CA GLU A 55 -7.09 -9.96 1.06
C GLU A 55 -5.56 -9.89 0.95
N LEU A 56 -4.99 -8.69 1.17
CA LEU A 56 -3.54 -8.50 1.18
C LEU A 56 -2.86 -9.31 2.27
N MET A 57 -3.44 -9.40 3.46
CA MET A 57 -2.91 -10.20 4.56
C MET A 57 -2.96 -11.68 4.25
N ALA A 58 -3.98 -12.16 3.53
CA ALA A 58 -4.05 -13.54 3.05
C ALA A 58 -2.94 -13.85 2.02
N ILE A 59 -2.63 -12.91 1.11
CA ILE A 59 -1.51 -13.03 0.15
C ILE A 59 -0.17 -13.02 0.91
N ALA A 60 -0.04 -12.10 1.86
CA ALA A 60 1.17 -11.91 2.65
C ALA A 60 1.51 -13.12 3.51
N ALA A 61 0.53 -13.68 4.22
CA ALA A 61 0.70 -14.84 5.08
C ALA A 61 1.08 -16.11 4.30
N LYS A 62 0.62 -16.25 3.05
CA LYS A 62 1.06 -17.35 2.16
C LYS A 62 2.51 -17.20 1.73
N THR A 63 2.97 -15.97 1.53
CA THR A 63 4.30 -15.67 0.97
C THR A 63 5.39 -15.65 2.05
N ALA A 64 5.03 -15.29 3.28
CA ALA A 64 5.95 -15.30 4.41
C ALA A 64 5.27 -15.83 5.70
N PRO A 65 4.95 -17.13 5.77
CA PRO A 65 4.26 -17.74 6.90
C PRO A 65 5.04 -17.70 8.22
N GLN A 66 6.35 -17.46 8.16
CA GLN A 66 7.25 -17.38 9.31
C GLN A 66 7.27 -16.02 10.01
N LEU A 67 6.67 -14.99 9.41
CA LEU A 67 6.64 -13.64 9.98
C LEU A 67 5.57 -13.55 11.07
N ASP A 68 5.87 -12.78 12.12
CA ASP A 68 4.89 -12.46 13.15
C ASP A 68 3.69 -11.71 12.50
N PRO A 69 2.43 -12.09 12.79
CA PRO A 69 1.27 -11.47 12.17
C PRO A 69 1.19 -9.94 12.35
N ALA A 70 1.58 -9.42 13.51
CA ALA A 70 1.55 -7.98 13.77
C ALA A 70 2.68 -7.25 13.03
N GLU A 71 3.88 -7.86 12.97
CA GLU A 71 4.98 -7.33 12.14
C GLU A 71 4.60 -7.33 10.65
N LEU A 72 3.93 -8.39 10.19
CA LEU A 72 3.46 -8.54 8.82
C LEU A 72 2.43 -7.45 8.46
N GLU A 73 1.43 -7.24 9.31
CA GLU A 73 0.38 -6.22 9.11
C GLU A 73 0.99 -4.83 9.00
N ILE A 74 1.86 -4.45 9.94
CA ILE A 74 2.54 -3.15 9.92
C ILE A 74 3.39 -3.01 8.65
N ALA A 75 4.10 -4.05 8.25
CA ALA A 75 4.98 -4.01 7.09
C ALA A 75 4.20 -3.88 5.77
N VAL A 76 3.12 -4.66 5.61
CA VAL A 76 2.25 -4.65 4.44
C VAL A 76 1.58 -3.30 4.31
N THR A 77 0.92 -2.83 5.36
CA THR A 77 0.21 -1.53 5.37
C THR A 77 1.15 -0.37 5.07
N ASN A 78 2.36 -0.36 5.66
CA ASN A 78 3.36 0.66 5.34
C ASN A 78 3.84 0.58 3.89
N ASN A 79 3.97 -0.61 3.32
CA ASN A 79 4.38 -0.77 1.92
C ASN A 79 3.29 -0.29 0.98
N VAL A 80 2.01 -0.59 1.26
CA VAL A 80 0.85 -0.09 0.51
C VAL A 80 0.86 1.43 0.49
N HIS A 81 0.95 2.09 1.66
CA HIS A 81 0.98 3.55 1.73
C HIS A 81 2.15 4.16 0.96
N LYS A 82 3.36 3.61 1.12
CA LYS A 82 4.55 4.09 0.39
C LYS A 82 4.43 3.90 -1.12
N HIS A 83 3.85 2.78 -1.55
CA HIS A 83 3.69 2.48 -2.97
C HIS A 83 2.66 3.40 -3.63
N LEU A 84 1.50 3.60 -2.97
CA LEU A 84 0.47 4.54 -3.44
C LEU A 84 1.01 5.98 -3.52
N ASP A 85 1.77 6.44 -2.52
CA ASP A 85 2.42 7.74 -2.54
C ASP A 85 3.46 7.86 -3.67
N ALA A 86 4.25 6.81 -3.91
CA ALA A 86 5.20 6.76 -5.03
C ALA A 86 4.52 6.82 -6.40
N LEU A 87 3.29 6.29 -6.53
CA LEU A 87 2.44 6.42 -7.70
C LEU A 87 1.77 7.80 -7.81
N GLY A 88 1.99 8.70 -6.85
CA GLY A 88 1.42 10.04 -6.82
C GLY A 88 -0.05 10.10 -6.42
N LEU A 89 -0.58 9.01 -5.84
CA LEU A 89 -1.97 8.89 -5.42
C LEU A 89 -2.18 9.55 -4.05
N PHE A 90 -3.36 10.14 -3.85
CA PHE A 90 -3.73 10.70 -2.57
C PHE A 90 -4.32 9.61 -1.67
N VAL A 91 -3.60 9.20 -0.63
CA VAL A 91 -4.12 8.28 0.38
C VAL A 91 -5.07 9.02 1.31
N VAL A 92 -6.30 8.53 1.43
CA VAL A 92 -7.32 9.08 2.31
C VAL A 92 -6.96 8.77 3.77
N PRO A 93 -7.02 9.75 4.70
CA PRO A 93 -6.74 9.49 6.10
C PRO A 93 -7.70 8.48 6.72
N GLN A 94 -7.19 7.62 7.60
CA GLN A 94 -7.91 6.54 8.27
C GLN A 94 -9.26 6.92 8.92
N PRO A 95 -9.47 8.12 9.51
CA PRO A 95 -10.79 8.50 10.03
C PRO A 95 -11.92 8.55 9.00
N TYR A 96 -11.59 8.50 7.72
CA TYR A 96 -12.54 8.53 6.60
C TYR A 96 -12.56 7.21 5.80
N SER A 97 -11.94 6.15 6.32
CA SER A 97 -11.95 4.81 5.72
C SER A 97 -12.25 3.75 6.79
N ASP A 98 -12.72 2.59 6.35
CA ASP A 98 -12.90 1.45 7.26
C ASP A 98 -11.54 0.97 7.78
N GLU A 99 -11.52 0.38 8.98
CA GLU A 99 -10.27 -0.01 9.67
C GLU A 99 -9.41 -0.99 8.85
N ASN A 100 -10.04 -1.86 8.06
CA ASN A 100 -9.38 -2.87 7.23
C ASN A 100 -9.25 -2.45 5.75
N THR A 101 -9.36 -1.16 5.45
CA THR A 101 -9.36 -0.68 4.06
C THR A 101 -8.47 0.55 3.90
N VAL A 102 -7.57 0.49 2.93
CA VAL A 102 -6.83 1.67 2.47
C VAL A 102 -7.54 2.23 1.25
N VAL A 103 -7.98 3.48 1.35
CA VAL A 103 -8.61 4.20 0.22
C VAL A 103 -7.61 5.19 -0.33
N ALA A 104 -7.41 5.17 -1.65
CA ALA A 104 -6.59 6.15 -2.35
C ALA A 104 -7.37 6.79 -3.49
N LYS A 105 -6.98 8.00 -3.89
CA LYS A 105 -7.60 8.75 -4.97
C LYS A 105 -6.60 9.18 -6.03
N LEU A 106 -7.05 9.19 -7.28
CA LEU A 106 -6.34 9.82 -8.37
C LEU A 106 -6.17 11.31 -8.07
N ASN A 107 -4.92 11.76 -8.02
CA ASN A 107 -4.61 13.14 -7.66
C ASN A 107 -4.67 14.05 -8.90
N PHE A 108 -5.89 14.34 -9.37
CA PHE A 108 -6.12 15.23 -10.52
C PHE A 108 -5.65 16.68 -10.29
N PHE A 109 -5.47 17.08 -9.02
CA PHE A 109 -4.97 18.41 -8.66
C PHE A 109 -3.43 18.53 -8.71
N ASN A 110 -2.71 17.43 -8.95
CA ASN A 110 -1.25 17.44 -9.04
C ASN A 110 -0.71 17.98 -10.38
N HIS A 111 -1.56 18.56 -11.23
CA HIS A 111 -1.15 19.21 -12.47
C HIS A 111 -0.02 20.25 -12.26
N SER A 112 0.10 20.87 -11.08
CA SER A 112 1.18 21.83 -10.80
C SER A 112 2.54 21.22 -10.42
N ARG A 113 2.65 19.89 -10.23
CA ARG A 113 3.94 19.22 -9.97
C ARG A 113 4.61 18.68 -11.24
N TYR A 114 3.84 18.48 -12.32
CA TYR A 114 4.30 17.79 -13.52
C TYR A 114 4.21 18.65 -14.80
N TYR A 115 3.87 19.95 -14.67
CA TYR A 115 3.99 20.97 -15.71
C TYR A 115 4.91 22.11 -15.25
#